data_AF-A0AA85EMC4-F1
#
_entry.id   AF-A0AA85EMC4-F1
#
_cell.length_a   1.000
_cell.length_b   1.000
_cell.length_c   1.000
_cell.angle_alpha   90.00
_cell.angle_beta   90.00
_cell.angle_gamma   90.00
#
_symmetry.space_group_name_H-M   'P 1'
#
loop_
_entity.id
_entity.type
_entity.pdbx_description
1 polymer ?
#
loop_
_entity_poly.entity_id
_entity_poly.type
_entity_poly.pdbx_seq_one_letter_code
_entity_poly.pdbx_strand_id
1 'polypeptide(L)'
;MSSQKGNTQRTRPQKYKNTKAFKNNLHDASKEIKRLNNLTFDFLCPRCTDVVQWKVKYKKYHQLANPRVCVKCNGKTVKQAYHTICTDCSFALKICSKCGKSDGPITFGATENQEDINQKFTDALKNVRERERRALLRLTQSNKKTVESGNIDPNEEFHPDSLDKLIVNELSDIKFDRNKYESNDYKSS
;
A
#
# COMPACT_ATOMS: atom_id res chain seq x y z
N MET A 1 48.94 -36.67 2.18
CA MET A 1 48.03 -35.63 1.64
C MET A 1 47.90 -34.52 2.67
N SER A 2 48.10 -33.25 2.28
CA SER A 2 48.11 -32.12 3.21
C SER A 2 46.69 -31.76 3.67
N SER A 3 46.46 -31.76 4.99
CA SER A 3 45.20 -31.38 5.65
C SER A 3 45.20 -29.94 6.18
N GLN A 4 46.09 -29.08 5.67
CA GLN A 4 46.19 -27.71 6.14
C GLN A 4 44.98 -26.88 5.67
N LYS A 5 44.12 -26.48 6.61
CA LYS A 5 43.10 -25.44 6.40
C LYS A 5 43.83 -24.17 5.98
N GLY A 6 43.70 -23.80 4.70
CA GLY A 6 44.34 -22.63 4.13
C GLY A 6 44.09 -21.40 4.99
N ASN A 7 45.12 -20.58 5.18
CA ASN A 7 45.11 -19.34 5.95
C ASN A 7 43.93 -18.45 5.53
N THR A 8 42.81 -18.53 6.27
CA THR A 8 41.52 -17.90 5.93
C THR A 8 41.47 -16.41 6.26
N GLN A 9 42.53 -15.86 6.84
CA GLN A 9 42.63 -14.44 7.13
C GLN A 9 43.22 -13.70 5.93
N ARG A 10 42.34 -13.28 5.03
CA ARG A 10 42.70 -12.50 3.85
C ARG A 10 43.26 -11.14 4.30
N THR A 11 44.57 -10.93 4.14
CA THR A 11 45.27 -9.72 4.61
C THR A 11 44.92 -8.47 3.83
N ARG A 12 44.49 -8.62 2.56
CA ARG A 12 44.22 -7.50 1.65
C ARG A 12 42.72 -7.35 1.40
N PRO A 13 42.16 -6.12 1.43
CA PRO A 13 40.77 -5.91 1.07
C PRO A 13 40.50 -6.31 -0.39
N GLN A 14 39.23 -6.60 -0.69
CA GLN A 14 38.76 -6.88 -2.05
C GLN A 14 39.27 -5.79 -3.02
N LYS A 15 40.00 -6.19 -4.06
CA LYS A 15 40.61 -5.27 -5.05
C LYS A 15 39.56 -4.47 -5.83
N TYR A 16 38.47 -5.12 -6.20
CA TYR A 16 37.38 -4.52 -6.97
C TYR A 16 36.14 -4.39 -6.07
N LYS A 17 35.93 -3.20 -5.53
CA LYS A 17 34.74 -2.86 -4.73
C LYS A 17 33.82 -1.98 -5.58
N ASN A 18 32.52 -2.16 -5.42
CA ASN A 18 31.56 -1.25 -6.04
C ASN A 18 31.69 0.15 -5.44
N THR A 19 31.83 1.15 -6.31
CA THR A 19 31.89 2.57 -5.93
C THR A 19 30.50 3.11 -5.56
N LYS A 20 29.45 2.57 -6.16
CA LYS A 20 28.06 2.96 -5.93
C LYS A 20 27.22 1.74 -5.53
N ALA A 21 26.28 1.94 -4.61
CA ALA A 21 25.34 0.90 -4.24
C ALA A 21 24.40 0.58 -5.41
N PHE A 22 24.00 -0.70 -5.52
CA PHE A 22 23.03 -1.13 -6.51
C PHE A 22 21.68 -0.44 -6.30
N LYS A 23 21.10 0.10 -7.38
CA LYS A 23 19.76 0.70 -7.43
C LYS A 23 18.97 -0.02 -8.52
N ASN A 24 17.81 -0.58 -8.17
CA ASN A 24 17.01 -1.36 -9.11
C ASN A 24 16.34 -0.50 -10.20
N ASN A 25 16.14 0.80 -9.94
CA ASN A 25 15.48 1.74 -10.83
C ASN A 25 16.45 2.54 -11.72
N LEU A 26 17.76 2.26 -11.67
CA LEU A 26 18.77 3.06 -12.40
C LEU A 26 18.62 2.97 -13.91
N HIS A 27 18.33 1.78 -14.43
CA HIS A 27 18.21 1.51 -15.87
C HIS A 27 16.83 0.96 -16.26
N ASP A 28 15.99 0.66 -15.27
CA ASP A 28 14.72 -0.02 -15.47
C ASP A 28 13.67 0.68 -14.61
N ALA A 29 12.97 1.62 -15.24
CA ALA A 29 11.94 2.44 -14.62
C ALA A 29 10.53 1.88 -14.84
N SER A 30 10.42 0.58 -15.11
CA SER A 30 9.16 -0.10 -15.36
C SER A 30 8.14 0.15 -14.25
N LYS A 31 6.84 0.17 -14.62
CA LYS A 31 5.72 0.34 -13.68
C LYS A 31 5.78 -0.71 -12.55
N GLU A 32 6.22 -1.92 -12.86
CA GLU A 32 6.40 -3.00 -11.90
C GLU A 32 7.46 -2.68 -10.84
N ILE A 33 8.64 -2.19 -11.23
CA ILE A 33 9.71 -1.83 -10.27
C ILE A 33 9.28 -0.69 -9.37
N LYS A 34 8.56 0.30 -9.93
CA LYS A 34 7.96 1.38 -9.12
C LYS A 34 6.98 0.80 -8.09
N ARG A 35 6.11 -0.13 -8.49
CA ARG A 35 5.21 -0.85 -7.57
C ARG A 35 5.97 -1.61 -6.48
N LEU A 36 7.01 -2.36 -6.85
CA LEU A 36 7.80 -3.14 -5.89
C LEU A 36 8.55 -2.24 -4.90
N ASN A 37 9.08 -1.10 -5.35
CA ASN A 37 9.76 -0.13 -4.49
C ASN A 37 8.83 0.57 -3.50
N ASN A 38 7.55 0.71 -3.85
CA ASN A 38 6.53 1.31 -3.01
C ASN A 38 5.81 0.30 -2.10
N LEU A 39 6.24 -0.97 -2.09
CA LEU A 39 5.62 -2.00 -1.27
C LEU A 39 5.87 -1.73 0.22
N THR A 40 4.81 -1.76 1.03
CA THR A 40 4.91 -1.70 2.49
C THR A 40 5.16 -3.10 3.07
N PHE A 41 5.99 -3.18 4.10
CA PHE A 41 6.41 -4.44 4.74
C PHE A 41 5.80 -4.57 6.13
N ASP A 42 4.48 -4.54 6.19
CA ASP A 42 3.75 -4.64 7.45
C ASP A 42 3.72 -6.08 7.99
N PHE A 43 3.51 -6.22 9.30
CA PHE A 43 3.41 -7.51 10.01
C PHE A 43 4.69 -8.36 10.00
N LEU A 44 5.85 -7.75 9.76
CA LEU A 44 7.15 -8.40 9.74
C LEU A 44 8.04 -7.88 10.88
N CYS A 45 8.88 -8.76 11.43
CA CYS A 45 9.96 -8.32 12.32
C CYS A 45 11.10 -7.69 11.50
N PRO A 46 11.96 -6.85 12.11
CA PRO A 46 12.97 -6.07 11.38
C PRO A 46 13.89 -6.95 10.51
N ARG A 47 14.32 -8.08 11.05
CA ARG A 47 15.12 -9.07 10.31
C ARG A 47 14.43 -9.59 9.06
N CYS A 48 13.13 -9.87 9.15
CA CYS A 48 12.37 -10.37 8.00
C CYS A 48 12.12 -9.27 6.98
N THR A 49 11.85 -8.04 7.45
CA THR A 49 11.75 -6.85 6.62
C THR A 49 13.00 -6.66 5.77
N ASP A 50 14.19 -6.72 6.38
CA ASP A 50 15.46 -6.59 5.65
C ASP A 50 15.62 -7.66 4.55
N VAL A 51 15.22 -8.90 4.83
CA VAL A 51 15.29 -10.00 3.86
C VAL A 51 14.37 -9.75 2.67
N VAL A 52 13.15 -9.28 2.91
CA VAL A 52 12.19 -9.02 1.82
C VAL A 52 12.58 -7.74 1.07
N GLN A 53 13.00 -6.68 1.77
CA GLN A 53 13.51 -5.45 1.17
C GLN A 53 14.74 -5.73 0.30
N TRP A 54 15.65 -6.59 0.74
CA TRP A 54 16.80 -7.03 -0.07
C TRP A 54 16.34 -7.70 -1.36
N LYS A 55 15.31 -8.57 -1.30
CA LYS A 55 14.75 -9.21 -2.50
C LYS A 55 14.19 -8.17 -3.47
N VAL A 56 13.47 -7.15 -2.99
CA VAL A 56 12.99 -6.04 -3.83
C VAL A 56 14.16 -5.24 -4.42
N LYS A 57 15.14 -4.86 -3.57
CA LYS A 57 16.31 -4.08 -3.95
C LYS A 57 17.12 -4.74 -5.05
N TYR A 58 17.23 -6.06 -5.04
CA TYR A 58 18.02 -6.83 -6.02
C TYR A 58 17.19 -7.52 -7.11
N LYS A 59 15.92 -7.12 -7.30
CA LYS A 59 15.00 -7.72 -8.30
C LYS A 59 14.84 -9.25 -8.17
N LYS A 60 14.94 -9.77 -6.94
CA LYS A 60 14.73 -11.20 -6.58
C LYS A 60 13.40 -11.43 -5.88
N TYR A 61 12.52 -10.45 -5.92
CA TYR A 61 11.18 -10.54 -5.35
C TYR A 61 10.24 -11.22 -6.36
N HIS A 62 9.42 -12.15 -5.88
CA HIS A 62 8.47 -12.88 -6.71
C HIS A 62 7.11 -12.78 -6.04
N GLN A 63 6.12 -12.29 -6.78
CA GLN A 63 4.73 -12.22 -6.33
C GLN A 63 4.11 -13.62 -6.31
N LEU A 64 3.07 -13.79 -5.50
CA LEU A 64 2.26 -15.01 -5.54
C LEU A 64 1.27 -14.91 -6.69
N ALA A 65 1.16 -15.96 -7.50
CA ALA A 65 0.09 -16.08 -8.48
C ALA A 65 -1.25 -16.42 -7.80
N ASN A 66 -1.22 -17.28 -6.78
CA ASN A 66 -2.38 -17.73 -6.01
C ASN A 66 -2.11 -17.58 -4.50
N PRO A 67 -3.15 -17.35 -3.67
CA PRO A 67 -3.02 -17.33 -2.22
C PRO A 67 -2.47 -18.65 -1.67
N ARG A 68 -1.62 -18.56 -0.63
CA ARG A 68 -1.06 -19.73 0.06
C ARG A 68 -1.85 -20.07 1.32
N VAL A 69 -1.68 -21.30 1.79
CA VAL A 69 -2.25 -21.80 3.05
C VAL A 69 -1.49 -21.17 4.23
N CYS A 70 -2.25 -20.64 5.19
CA CYS A 70 -1.73 -20.09 6.44
C CYS A 70 -1.35 -21.22 7.40
N VAL A 71 -0.19 -21.12 8.06
CA VAL A 71 0.27 -22.09 9.06
C VAL A 71 -0.59 -22.11 10.34
N LYS A 72 -1.32 -21.03 10.64
CA LYS A 72 -2.09 -20.89 11.89
C LYS A 72 -3.56 -21.26 11.76
N CYS A 73 -4.24 -20.80 10.71
CA CYS A 73 -5.66 -21.09 10.49
C CYS A 73 -5.92 -22.14 9.41
N ASN A 74 -4.87 -22.65 8.75
CA ASN A 74 -4.94 -23.65 7.68
C ASN A 74 -5.83 -23.27 6.47
N GLY A 75 -6.32 -22.02 6.41
CA GLY A 75 -7.05 -21.48 5.26
C GLY A 75 -6.11 -20.91 4.19
N LYS A 76 -6.58 -20.83 2.94
CA LYS A 76 -5.88 -20.20 1.79
C LYS A 76 -5.96 -18.67 1.84
N THR A 77 -5.50 -18.07 2.93
CA THR A 77 -5.68 -16.65 3.24
C THR A 77 -4.42 -15.80 3.06
N VAL A 78 -3.26 -16.42 2.79
CA VAL A 78 -1.99 -15.71 2.65
C VAL A 78 -1.89 -15.11 1.24
N LYS A 79 -2.14 -13.80 1.13
CA LYS A 79 -2.09 -13.05 -0.13
C LYS A 79 -0.71 -12.44 -0.43
N GLN A 80 0.05 -12.09 0.60
CA GLN A 80 1.36 -11.44 0.47
C GLN A 80 2.47 -12.46 0.22
N ALA A 81 3.42 -12.12 -0.66
CA ALA A 81 4.53 -13.02 -0.94
C ALA A 81 5.50 -13.09 0.24
N TYR A 82 6.16 -14.24 0.39
CA TYR A 82 7.09 -14.54 1.49
C TYR A 82 6.47 -14.59 2.89
N HIS A 83 5.15 -14.50 3.01
CA HIS A 83 4.43 -14.71 4.26
C HIS A 83 4.05 -16.19 4.39
N THR A 84 4.07 -16.71 5.61
CA THR A 84 3.62 -18.07 5.96
C THR A 84 2.34 -18.04 6.79
N ILE A 85 2.03 -16.90 7.41
CA ILE A 85 0.88 -16.67 8.26
C ILE A 85 0.08 -15.50 7.63
N CYS A 86 -1.24 -15.57 7.67
CA CYS A 86 -2.08 -14.49 7.17
C CYS A 86 -2.04 -13.27 8.10
N THR A 87 -2.43 -12.12 7.57
CA THR A 87 -2.50 -10.85 8.30
C THR A 87 -3.35 -10.96 9.57
N ASP A 88 -4.50 -11.64 9.48
CA ASP A 88 -5.45 -11.73 10.58
C ASP A 88 -4.89 -12.55 11.74
N CYS A 89 -4.28 -13.69 11.45
CA CYS A 89 -3.61 -14.51 12.46
C CYS A 89 -2.38 -13.79 13.04
N SER A 90 -1.63 -13.05 12.21
CA SER A 90 -0.48 -12.27 12.66
C SER A 90 -0.91 -11.16 13.61
N PHE A 91 -2.00 -10.46 13.30
CA PHE A 91 -2.57 -9.40 14.12
C PHE A 91 -3.13 -9.94 15.45
N ALA A 92 -3.93 -11.00 15.40
CA ALA A 92 -4.54 -11.60 16.59
C ALA A 92 -3.50 -12.16 17.57
N LEU A 93 -2.47 -12.83 17.06
CA LEU A 93 -1.43 -13.46 17.87
C LEU A 93 -0.20 -12.56 18.11
N LYS A 94 -0.15 -11.38 17.49
CA LYS A 94 0.99 -10.44 17.51
C LYS A 94 2.34 -11.11 17.17
N ILE A 95 2.35 -11.91 16.11
CA ILE A 95 3.55 -12.63 15.63
C ILE A 95 3.93 -12.21 14.22
N CYS A 96 5.21 -12.35 13.85
CA CYS A 96 5.69 -12.04 12.51
C CYS A 96 5.08 -12.97 11.45
N SER A 97 4.54 -12.40 10.38
CA SER A 97 3.88 -13.12 9.29
C SER A 97 4.79 -14.08 8.50
N LYS A 98 6.11 -13.92 8.58
CA LYS A 98 7.09 -14.74 7.83
C LYS A 98 7.79 -15.80 8.68
N CYS A 99 8.22 -15.47 9.90
CA CYS A 99 8.97 -16.41 10.75
C CYS A 99 8.17 -16.94 11.93
N GLY A 100 6.97 -16.39 12.20
CA GLY A 100 6.11 -16.83 13.30
C GLY A 100 6.62 -16.51 14.70
N LYS A 101 7.72 -15.76 14.84
CA LYS A 101 8.26 -15.32 16.12
C LYS A 101 7.61 -14.03 16.58
N SER A 102 7.45 -13.88 17.89
CA SER A 102 7.05 -12.64 18.59
C SER A 102 8.25 -11.77 18.99
N ASP A 103 9.47 -12.18 18.64
CA ASP A 103 10.70 -11.54 19.11
C ASP A 103 10.97 -10.25 18.32
N GLY A 104 10.57 -9.12 18.89
CA GLY A 104 10.93 -7.78 18.44
C GLY A 104 9.74 -6.90 18.04
N PRO A 105 10.02 -5.61 17.73
CA PRO A 105 8.99 -4.69 17.30
C PRO A 105 8.47 -5.12 15.93
N ILE A 106 7.23 -5.59 15.89
CA ILE A 106 6.53 -5.90 14.64
C ILE A 106 5.65 -4.70 14.32
N THR A 107 5.74 -4.20 13.09
CA THR A 107 4.88 -3.13 12.60
C THR A 107 3.51 -3.70 12.26
N PHE A 108 2.61 -3.72 13.24
CA PHE A 108 1.19 -3.86 12.95
C PHE A 108 0.76 -2.50 12.43
N GLY A 109 0.35 -2.42 11.17
CA GLY A 109 -0.01 -1.15 10.52
C GLY A 109 -0.83 -0.33 11.51
N ALA A 110 -0.32 0.86 11.86
CA ALA A 110 -1.07 1.76 12.71
C ALA A 110 -2.43 1.94 12.04
N THR A 111 -3.52 1.71 12.75
CA THR A 111 -4.78 2.35 12.40
C THR A 111 -4.42 3.83 12.34
N GLU A 112 -4.34 4.43 11.15
CA GLU A 112 -4.14 5.87 11.05
C GLU A 112 -5.17 6.49 12.00
N ASN A 113 -4.71 7.28 12.96
CA ASN A 113 -5.63 7.84 13.93
C ASN A 113 -6.70 8.59 13.13
N GLN A 114 -7.97 8.46 13.51
CA GLN A 114 -9.03 9.17 12.81
C GLN A 114 -8.70 10.66 12.68
N GLU A 115 -7.98 11.21 13.66
CA GLU A 115 -7.42 12.56 13.66
C GLU A 115 -6.45 12.83 12.49
N ASP A 116 -5.51 11.92 12.21
CA ASP A 116 -4.57 12.05 11.10
C ASP A 116 -5.29 11.98 9.74
N ILE A 117 -6.29 11.09 9.64
CA ILE A 117 -7.14 10.97 8.44
C ILE A 117 -7.97 12.25 8.26
N ASN A 118 -8.58 12.75 9.33
CA ASN A 118 -9.37 13.97 9.34
C ASN A 118 -8.51 15.18 8.96
N GLN A 119 -7.28 15.28 9.48
CA GLN A 119 -6.32 16.33 9.13
C GLN A 119 -5.98 16.28 7.64
N LYS A 120 -5.56 15.12 7.11
CA LYS A 120 -5.30 14.93 5.67
C LYS A 120 -6.51 15.32 4.81
N PHE A 121 -7.72 14.95 5.24
CA PHE A 121 -8.96 15.34 4.55
C PHE A 121 -9.18 16.86 4.59
N THR A 122 -8.98 17.51 5.74
CA THR A 122 -9.11 18.98 5.84
C THR A 122 -8.07 19.72 5.01
N ASP A 123 -6.84 19.20 4.90
CA ASP A 123 -5.77 19.77 4.10
C ASP A 123 -6.05 19.63 2.60
N ALA A 124 -6.58 18.48 2.17
CA ALA A 124 -7.03 18.29 0.80
C ALA A 124 -8.12 19.30 0.41
N LEU A 125 -9.03 19.65 1.33
CA LEU A 125 -10.08 20.65 1.09
C LEU A 125 -9.56 22.10 1.00
N LYS A 126 -8.33 22.40 1.46
CA LYS A 126 -7.76 23.77 1.34
C LYS A 126 -7.44 24.14 -0.10
N ASN A 127 -7.13 23.15 -0.95
CA ASN A 127 -6.74 23.37 -2.34
C ASN A 127 -7.92 23.25 -3.34
N VAL A 128 -9.13 22.98 -2.85
CA VAL A 128 -10.36 22.86 -3.64
C VAL A 128 -11.09 24.20 -3.68
N ARG A 129 -11.79 24.52 -4.78
CA ARG A 129 -12.59 25.75 -4.85
C ARG A 129 -13.69 25.72 -3.80
N GLU A 130 -14.00 26.88 -3.23
CA GLU A 130 -14.98 27.01 -2.14
C GLU A 130 -16.37 26.39 -2.47
N ARG A 131 -16.82 26.52 -3.73
CA ARG A 131 -18.07 25.90 -4.19
C ARG A 131 -18.03 24.37 -4.12
N GLU A 132 -16.95 23.77 -4.62
CA GLU A 132 -16.73 22.32 -4.64
C GLU A 132 -16.54 21.80 -3.21
N ARG A 133 -15.80 22.55 -2.37
CA ARG A 133 -15.63 22.26 -0.94
C ARG A 133 -16.98 22.19 -0.20
N ARG A 134 -17.87 23.16 -0.42
CA ARG A 134 -19.21 23.18 0.18
C ARG A 134 -20.09 22.03 -0.32
N ALA A 135 -19.98 21.65 -1.59
CA ALA A 135 -20.71 20.51 -2.15
C ALA A 135 -20.26 19.19 -1.50
N LEU A 136 -18.94 18.94 -1.40
CA LEU A 136 -18.38 17.76 -0.74
C LEU A 136 -18.80 17.66 0.73
N LEU A 137 -18.76 18.77 1.47
CA LEU A 137 -19.19 18.80 2.87
C LEU A 137 -20.68 18.42 3.02
N ARG A 138 -21.56 18.91 2.15
CA ARG A 138 -22.99 18.54 2.16
C ARG A 138 -23.20 17.05 1.91
N LEU A 139 -22.49 16.47 0.93
CA LEU A 139 -22.57 15.04 0.61
C LEU A 139 -22.10 14.17 1.78
N THR A 140 -21.02 14.56 2.46
CA THR A 140 -20.55 13.82 3.65
C THR A 140 -21.53 13.89 4.83
N GLN A 141 -22.29 14.98 4.95
CA GLN A 141 -23.32 15.14 5.99
C GLN A 141 -24.61 14.41 5.65
N SER A 142 -25.04 14.39 4.38
CA SER A 142 -26.21 13.61 3.95
C SER A 142 -25.99 12.11 4.13
N ASN A 143 -24.78 11.61 3.82
CA ASN A 143 -24.43 10.20 4.01
C ASN A 143 -24.22 9.80 5.48
N LYS A 144 -24.08 10.76 6.41
CA LYS A 144 -24.01 10.52 7.85
C LYS A 144 -25.37 10.44 8.54
N LYS A 145 -26.47 10.78 7.85
CA LYS A 145 -27.81 10.54 8.41
C LYS A 145 -28.02 9.03 8.46
N THR A 146 -28.11 8.51 9.68
CA THR A 146 -28.65 7.18 9.96
C THR A 146 -29.98 7.03 9.23
N VAL A 147 -30.16 5.91 8.52
CA VAL A 147 -31.50 5.46 8.13
C VAL A 147 -32.33 5.41 9.40
N GLU A 148 -33.15 6.43 9.62
CA GLU A 148 -34.17 6.40 10.65
C GLU A 148 -35.14 5.29 10.24
N SER A 149 -35.34 4.37 11.17
CA SER A 149 -36.25 3.23 11.06
C SER A 149 -37.60 3.64 10.48
N GLY A 150 -37.85 3.23 9.23
CA GLY A 150 -39.12 3.43 8.55
C GLY A 150 -39.21 2.51 7.34
N ASN A 151 -39.68 1.28 7.59
CA ASN A 151 -40.11 0.25 6.64
C ASN A 151 -39.19 -0.03 5.43
N ILE A 152 -38.28 -0.99 5.58
CA ILE A 152 -37.63 -1.65 4.44
C ILE A 152 -38.01 -3.13 4.51
N ASP A 153 -38.65 -3.60 3.45
CA ASP A 153 -39.11 -4.98 3.26
C ASP A 153 -37.88 -5.93 3.32
N PRO A 154 -37.89 -7.04 4.08
CA PRO A 154 -36.68 -7.81 4.39
C PRO A 154 -35.99 -8.53 3.22
N ASN A 155 -36.48 -8.39 1.98
CA ASN A 155 -36.07 -9.20 0.84
C ASN A 155 -35.39 -8.45 -0.32
N GLU A 156 -35.04 -7.17 -0.17
CA GLU A 156 -34.31 -6.46 -1.23
C GLU A 156 -32.80 -6.52 -1.00
N GLU A 157 -32.15 -7.52 -1.60
CA GLU A 157 -30.70 -7.65 -1.60
C GLU A 157 -30.04 -6.45 -2.29
N PHE A 158 -29.33 -5.64 -1.52
CA PHE A 158 -28.64 -4.45 -1.99
C PHE A 158 -27.46 -4.83 -2.89
N HIS A 159 -27.66 -4.80 -4.21
CA HIS A 159 -26.62 -5.16 -5.18
C HIS A 159 -25.63 -3.98 -5.39
N PRO A 160 -24.32 -4.17 -5.15
CA PRO A 160 -23.31 -3.09 -5.17
C PRO A 160 -23.13 -2.41 -6.54
N ASP A 161 -23.58 -3.03 -7.63
CA ASP A 161 -23.59 -2.46 -8.99
C ASP A 161 -24.52 -1.23 -9.14
N SER A 162 -25.43 -1.00 -8.18
CA SER A 162 -26.28 0.21 -8.17
C SER A 162 -25.49 1.46 -7.76
N LEU A 163 -24.42 1.29 -6.96
CA LEU A 163 -23.60 2.37 -6.43
C LEU A 163 -22.72 3.01 -7.52
N ASP A 164 -22.15 2.18 -8.41
CA ASP A 164 -21.30 2.64 -9.51
C ASP A 164 -22.10 3.41 -10.57
N LYS A 165 -23.37 3.06 -10.79
CA LYS A 165 -24.23 3.74 -11.78
C LYS A 165 -24.62 5.15 -11.35
N LEU A 166 -24.88 5.37 -10.06
CA LEU A 166 -25.22 6.70 -9.53
C LEU A 166 -24.01 7.65 -9.55
N ILE A 167 -22.82 7.15 -9.22
CA ILE A 167 -21.57 7.92 -9.27
C ILE A 167 -21.23 8.34 -10.70
N VAL A 168 -21.39 7.43 -11.68
CA VAL A 168 -21.09 7.72 -13.10
C VAL A 168 -22.08 8.73 -13.68
N ASN A 169 -23.35 8.69 -13.29
CA ASN A 169 -24.36 9.67 -13.74
C ASN A 169 -24.06 11.08 -13.21
N GLU A 170 -23.78 11.24 -11.91
CA GLU A 170 -23.50 12.58 -11.34
C GLU A 170 -22.18 13.19 -11.83
N LEU A 171 -21.18 12.37 -12.17
CA LEU A 171 -19.93 12.84 -12.79
C LEU A 171 -20.12 13.29 -14.24
N SER A 172 -21.10 12.74 -14.97
CA SER A 172 -21.38 13.08 -16.36
C SER A 172 -21.98 14.49 -16.53
N ASP A 173 -22.62 15.02 -15.48
CA ASP A 173 -23.21 16.36 -15.45
C ASP A 173 -22.18 17.47 -15.16
N ILE A 174 -20.97 17.11 -14.72
CA ILE A 174 -19.86 18.04 -14.54
C ILE A 174 -19.24 18.32 -15.91
N LYS A 175 -19.81 19.27 -16.67
CA LYS A 175 -19.22 19.73 -17.93
C LYS A 175 -17.82 20.29 -17.68
N PHE A 176 -16.80 19.56 -18.13
CA PHE A 176 -15.41 19.99 -18.14
C PHE A 176 -15.21 21.03 -19.24
N ASP A 177 -15.18 22.31 -18.86
CA ASP A 177 -14.98 23.40 -19.81
C ASP A 177 -13.49 23.52 -20.19
N ARG A 178 -13.11 22.82 -21.25
CA ARG A 178 -11.73 22.74 -21.77
C ARG A 178 -11.20 24.10 -22.25
N ASN A 179 -12.09 25.03 -22.60
CA ASN A 179 -11.73 26.33 -23.20
C ASN A 179 -11.19 27.36 -22.20
N LYS A 180 -11.23 27.07 -20.89
CA LYS A 180 -10.76 28.02 -19.87
C LYS A 180 -9.23 28.05 -19.70
N TYR A 181 -8.49 27.12 -20.29
CA TYR A 181 -7.04 26.97 -20.10
C TYR A 181 -6.17 27.39 -21.29
N GLU A 182 -6.74 27.90 -22.39
CA GLU A 182 -5.95 28.31 -23.57
C GLU A 182 -5.71 29.82 -23.70
N SER A 183 -6.25 30.67 -22.82
CA SER A 183 -6.25 32.12 -23.05
C SER A 183 -5.31 32.98 -22.20
N ASN A 184 -4.46 32.41 -21.34
CA ASN A 184 -3.49 33.21 -20.58
C ASN A 184 -2.17 32.45 -20.42
N ASP A 185 -1.28 32.59 -21.40
CA ASP A 185 0.17 32.73 -21.18
C ASP A 185 0.83 33.02 -22.53
N TYR A 186 1.01 34.30 -22.87
CA TYR A 186 2.16 34.85 -23.58
C TYR A 186 1.95 36.37 -23.71
N LYS A 187 2.35 37.12 -22.68
CA LYS A 187 2.82 38.50 -22.83
C LYS A 187 3.94 38.74 -21.83
N SER A 188 5.12 38.89 -22.42
CA SER A 188 6.43 39.27 -21.90
C SER A 188 6.47 40.05 -20.60
N SER A 189 7.43 39.68 -19.75
CA SER A 189 8.54 40.55 -19.35
C SER A 189 9.80 39.73 -19.21
#